data_AF-A0AAW0H0I2-F1
#
_entry.id   AF-A0AAW0H0I2-F1
#
_cell.length_a   1.000
_cell.length_b   1.000
_cell.length_c   1.000
_cell.angle_alpha   90.00
_cell.angle_beta   90.00
_cell.angle_gamma   90.00
#
_symmetry.space_group_name_H-M   'P 1'
#
loop_
_entity.id
_entity.type
_entity.pdbx_description
1 polymer ?
#
loop_
_entity_poly.entity_id
_entity_poly.type
_entity_poly.pdbx_seq_one_letter_code
_entity_poly.pdbx_strand_id
1 'polypeptide(L)'
;MDAFSPPSVSQPYLVNYVRRTVSSSRPIFDLLLYAPSHTHDAQYANALLRLLSAITIGAKELSYFGELASYMKYKLLLRRIQVGPQPYWDSVDEKLCEIYRSPSRVTSNVGEVQSIVNSLPSETWGDAGAPLRALVSVYLVASIPHLPEPALRDLREIFSSEHAIEEYGDVHETLRPSTEIGPYGRRAQFIDRKSETSGQDPYPEYNRTCRPRLDGRRRYLVRSRLSCESYGVGGSSP
;
A
#
# COMPACT_ATOMS: atom_id res chain seq x y z
N MET A 1 42.64 15.61 10.65
CA MET A 1 41.55 15.92 11.60
C MET A 1 40.29 15.39 10.98
N ASP A 2 40.04 14.10 11.19
CA ASP A 2 38.88 13.43 10.62
C ASP A 2 37.66 13.76 11.47
N ALA A 3 36.75 14.54 10.89
CA ALA A 3 35.49 14.85 11.50
C ALA A 3 34.68 13.55 11.60
N PHE A 4 34.64 12.98 12.81
CA PHE A 4 33.64 11.99 13.23
C PHE A 4 32.27 12.65 13.15
N SER A 5 31.71 12.72 11.94
CA SER A 5 30.30 13.03 11.76
C SER A 5 29.55 11.73 12.09
N PRO A 6 28.82 11.66 13.22
CA PRO A 6 28.05 10.46 13.52
C PRO A 6 27.07 10.22 12.36
N PRO A 7 26.86 8.97 11.94
CA PRO A 7 25.93 8.67 10.85
C PRO A 7 24.59 9.32 11.17
N SER A 8 24.04 10.12 10.25
CA SER A 8 22.86 10.97 10.47
C SER A 8 21.62 10.23 11.00
N VAL A 9 21.61 8.89 10.91
CA VAL A 9 20.56 8.00 11.45
C VAL A 9 20.73 7.72 12.96
N SER A 10 21.87 8.02 13.57
CA SER A 10 22.17 7.75 14.98
C SER A 10 21.63 8.80 15.94
N GLN A 11 20.94 9.84 15.45
CA GLN A 11 20.31 10.84 16.32
C GLN A 11 18.88 10.38 16.66
N PRO A 12 18.59 10.01 17.92
CA PRO A 12 17.26 9.55 18.33
C PRO A 12 16.15 10.55 17.98
N TYR A 13 16.49 11.85 17.90
CA TYR A 13 15.59 12.90 17.48
C TYR A 13 15.07 12.70 16.04
N LEU A 14 15.94 12.43 15.06
CA LEU A 14 15.55 12.27 13.65
C LEU A 14 14.68 11.03 13.46
N VAL A 15 15.03 9.92 14.12
CA VAL A 15 14.21 8.70 14.10
C VAL A 15 12.81 8.97 14.69
N ASN A 16 12.73 9.70 15.80
CA ASN A 16 11.45 10.06 16.40
C ASN A 16 10.63 11.02 15.52
N TYR A 17 11.29 11.98 14.85
CA TYR A 17 10.65 12.89 13.92
C TYR A 17 10.06 12.15 12.72
N VAL A 18 10.86 11.27 12.09
CA VAL A 18 10.41 10.42 10.98
C VAL A 18 9.23 9.55 11.43
N ARG A 19 9.34 8.88 12.58
CA ARG A 19 8.25 8.05 13.13
C ARG A 19 6.97 8.84 13.32
N ARG A 20 7.03 10.03 13.92
CA ARG A 20 5.85 10.90 14.11
C ARG A 20 5.23 11.34 12.78
N THR A 21 6.06 11.65 11.79
CA THR A 21 5.61 12.05 10.45
C THR A 21 4.82 10.91 9.79
N VAL A 22 5.36 9.69 9.85
CA VAL A 22 4.69 8.51 9.31
C VAL A 22 3.42 8.17 10.09
N SER A 23 3.45 8.24 11.42
CA SER A 23 2.25 8.09 12.24
C SER A 23 1.14 9.08 11.87
N SER A 24 1.50 10.28 11.42
CA SER A 24 0.55 11.31 10.97
C SER A 24 0.10 11.11 9.52
N SER A 25 0.89 10.43 8.69
CA SER A 25 0.56 10.24 7.27
C SER A 25 -0.64 9.33 7.03
N ARG A 26 -0.87 8.33 7.90
CA ARG A 26 -2.06 7.46 7.81
C ARG A 26 -3.39 8.24 7.94
N PRO A 27 -3.65 8.99 9.01
CA PRO A 27 -4.90 9.74 9.13
C PRO A 27 -5.03 10.83 8.06
N ILE A 28 -3.93 11.44 7.62
CA ILE A 28 -3.95 12.39 6.49
C ILE A 28 -4.38 11.69 5.21
N PHE A 29 -3.82 10.52 4.93
CA PHE A 29 -4.19 9.71 3.77
C PHE A 29 -5.67 9.30 3.83
N ASP A 30 -6.15 8.81 4.97
CA ASP A 30 -7.56 8.42 5.14
C ASP A 30 -8.50 9.62 4.96
N LEU A 31 -8.13 10.79 5.49
CA LEU A 31 -8.88 12.03 5.30
C LEU A 31 -8.96 12.40 3.81
N LEU A 32 -7.85 12.35 3.08
CA LEU A 32 -7.80 12.65 1.65
C LEU A 32 -8.60 11.62 0.83
N LEU A 33 -8.59 10.35 1.24
CA LEU A 33 -9.25 9.27 0.52
C LEU A 33 -10.78 9.31 0.62
N TYR A 34 -11.31 9.74 1.77
CA TYR A 34 -12.75 9.71 2.08
C TYR A 34 -13.42 11.09 2.10
N ALA A 35 -12.71 12.17 1.74
CA ALA A 35 -13.31 13.49 1.71
C ALA A 35 -14.43 13.58 0.64
N PRO A 36 -15.69 13.87 1.04
CA PRO A 36 -16.87 13.74 0.17
C PRO A 36 -16.95 14.79 -0.95
N SER A 37 -16.21 15.89 -0.86
CA SER A 37 -16.21 17.00 -1.82
C SER A 37 -15.14 16.89 -2.91
N HIS A 38 -14.31 15.85 -2.88
CA HIS A 38 -12.99 15.86 -3.53
C HIS A 38 -12.72 14.64 -4.42
N THR A 39 -13.71 13.76 -4.55
CA THR A 39 -13.61 12.47 -5.28
C THR A 39 -13.40 12.61 -6.79
N HIS A 40 -13.53 13.82 -7.32
CA HIS A 40 -13.45 14.11 -8.76
C HIS A 40 -12.31 15.04 -9.18
N ASP A 41 -11.39 15.42 -8.27
CA ASP A 41 -10.28 16.31 -8.64
C ASP A 41 -8.99 15.53 -8.91
N ALA A 42 -8.36 15.83 -10.05
CA ALA A 42 -7.01 15.39 -10.36
C ALA A 42 -5.99 15.80 -9.29
N GLN A 43 -6.20 16.94 -8.61
CA GLN A 43 -5.31 17.42 -7.56
C GLN A 43 -5.24 16.47 -6.36
N TYR A 44 -6.38 15.92 -5.93
CA TYR A 44 -6.43 14.97 -4.80
C TYR A 44 -5.80 13.63 -5.17
N ALA A 45 -6.07 13.12 -6.37
CA ALA A 45 -5.42 11.91 -6.89
C ALA A 45 -3.89 12.08 -6.90
N ASN A 46 -3.40 13.23 -7.37
CA ASN A 46 -1.98 13.56 -7.34
C ASN A 46 -1.40 13.70 -5.92
N ALA A 47 -2.15 14.26 -4.98
CA ALA A 47 -1.73 14.37 -3.58
C ALA A 47 -1.61 12.99 -2.91
N LEU A 48 -2.60 12.12 -3.10
CA LEU A 48 -2.58 10.73 -2.63
C LEU A 48 -1.40 9.96 -3.23
N LEU A 49 -1.18 10.11 -4.53
CA LEU A 49 -0.06 9.49 -5.23
C LEU A 49 1.29 9.96 -4.69
N ARG A 50 1.48 11.28 -4.49
CA ARG A 50 2.72 11.84 -3.94
C ARG A 50 3.00 11.31 -2.54
N LEU A 51 1.96 11.25 -1.69
CA LEU A 51 2.09 10.71 -0.34
C LEU A 51 2.46 9.22 -0.39
N LEU A 52 1.74 8.42 -1.18
CA LEU A 52 2.02 7.00 -1.35
C LEU A 52 3.43 6.75 -1.92
N SER A 53 3.87 7.55 -2.88
CA SER A 53 5.21 7.48 -3.45
C SER A 53 6.29 7.74 -2.39
N ALA A 54 6.13 8.81 -1.61
CA ALA A 54 7.05 9.13 -0.52
C ALA A 54 7.14 8.01 0.53
N ILE A 55 5.99 7.45 0.93
CA ILE A 55 5.93 6.32 1.88
C ILE A 55 6.54 5.05 1.27
N THR A 56 6.30 4.77 -0.02
CA THR A 56 6.85 3.59 -0.70
C THR A 56 8.37 3.70 -0.87
N ILE A 57 8.90 4.88 -1.18
CA ILE A 57 10.34 5.13 -1.21
C ILE A 57 10.93 4.94 0.19
N GLY A 58 10.30 5.52 1.21
CA GLY A 58 10.71 5.32 2.61
C GLY A 58 10.71 3.85 3.03
N ALA A 59 9.77 3.05 2.55
CA ALA A 59 9.68 1.61 2.82
C ALA A 59 10.83 0.78 2.23
N LYS A 60 11.54 1.29 1.21
CA LYS A 60 12.75 0.63 0.68
C LYS A 60 13.91 0.72 1.68
N GLU A 61 14.01 1.85 2.37
CA GLU A 61 15.09 2.15 3.31
C GLU A 61 14.77 1.71 4.75
N LEU A 62 13.51 1.86 5.16
CA LEU A 62 13.08 1.69 6.56
C LEU A 62 11.89 0.73 6.64
N SER A 63 12.08 -0.42 7.32
CA SER A 63 11.05 -1.48 7.45
C SER A 63 9.74 -1.00 8.06
N TYR A 64 9.81 -0.04 8.99
CA TYR A 64 8.63 0.57 9.65
C TYR A 64 7.64 1.21 8.66
N PHE A 65 8.10 1.69 7.50
CA PHE A 65 7.20 2.27 6.49
C PHE A 65 6.46 1.21 5.69
N GLY A 66 6.90 -0.05 5.72
CA GLY A 66 6.40 -1.09 4.83
C GLY A 66 4.93 -1.46 5.07
N GLU A 67 4.51 -1.62 6.33
CA GLU A 67 3.10 -1.88 6.66
C GLU A 67 2.20 -0.74 6.21
N LEU A 68 2.65 0.50 6.41
CA LEU A 68 1.90 1.67 5.98
C LEU A 68 1.83 1.78 4.46
N ALA A 69 2.93 1.50 3.76
CA ALA A 69 2.95 1.45 2.30
C ALA A 69 1.94 0.41 1.79
N SER A 70 1.95 -0.81 2.34
CA SER A 70 0.99 -1.86 1.98
C SER A 70 -0.45 -1.39 2.18
N TYR A 71 -0.74 -0.84 3.36
CA TYR A 71 -2.06 -0.30 3.71
C TYR A 71 -2.52 0.77 2.71
N MET A 72 -1.67 1.76 2.41
CA MET A 72 -2.00 2.84 1.48
C MET A 72 -2.18 2.34 0.05
N LYS A 73 -1.33 1.41 -0.41
CA LYS A 73 -1.45 0.78 -1.74
C LYS A 73 -2.81 0.10 -1.89
N TYR A 74 -3.17 -0.75 -0.92
CA TYR A 74 -4.45 -1.46 -0.89
C TYR A 74 -5.63 -0.48 -0.86
N LYS A 75 -5.65 0.45 0.09
CA LYS A 75 -6.77 1.38 0.28
C LYS A 75 -6.99 2.27 -0.94
N LEU A 76 -5.91 2.75 -1.56
CA LEU A 76 -6.00 3.54 -2.78
C LEU A 76 -6.56 2.71 -3.94
N LEU A 77 -6.07 1.48 -4.14
CA LEU A 77 -6.57 0.60 -5.19
C LEU A 77 -8.05 0.27 -4.99
N LEU A 78 -8.45 -0.13 -3.78
CA LEU A 78 -9.84 -0.42 -3.46
C LEU A 78 -10.74 0.79 -3.74
N ARG A 79 -10.29 1.99 -3.36
CA ARG A 79 -11.03 3.21 -3.64
C ARG A 79 -11.11 3.48 -5.14
N ARG A 80 -10.01 3.28 -5.86
CA ARG A 80 -9.92 3.47 -7.31
C ARG A 80 -10.88 2.54 -8.06
N ILE A 81 -10.99 1.27 -7.62
CA ILE A 81 -11.98 0.29 -8.10
C ILE A 81 -13.40 0.80 -7.86
N GLN A 82 -13.71 1.23 -6.62
CA GLN A 82 -15.05 1.72 -6.28
C GLN A 82 -15.47 2.97 -7.08
N VAL A 83 -14.51 3.83 -7.46
CA VAL A 83 -14.78 5.02 -8.28
C VAL A 83 -15.01 4.66 -9.75
N GLY A 84 -14.41 3.58 -10.25
CA GLY A 84 -14.47 3.19 -11.65
C GLY A 84 -13.66 4.12 -12.57
N PRO A 85 -13.61 3.85 -13.88
CA PRO A 85 -12.73 4.56 -14.82
C PRO A 85 -13.09 6.05 -14.94
N GLN A 86 -12.06 6.90 -14.96
CA GLN A 86 -12.19 8.34 -14.98
C GLN A 86 -10.97 8.95 -15.72
N PRO A 87 -11.14 9.78 -16.75
CA PRO A 87 -10.01 10.22 -17.62
C PRO A 87 -8.88 10.96 -16.88
N TYR A 88 -9.19 11.67 -15.80
CA TYR A 88 -8.18 12.40 -15.04
C TYR A 88 -7.28 11.51 -14.17
N TRP A 89 -7.58 10.21 -14.07
CA TRP A 89 -6.76 9.23 -13.37
C TRP A 89 -5.70 8.59 -14.25
N ASP A 90 -5.73 8.72 -15.58
CA ASP A 90 -4.82 7.97 -16.47
C ASP A 90 -3.35 8.15 -16.09
N SER A 91 -2.90 9.41 -15.92
CA SER A 91 -1.52 9.73 -15.49
C SER A 91 -1.18 9.28 -14.06
N VAL A 92 -2.20 9.09 -13.21
CA VAL A 92 -2.05 8.62 -11.83
C VAL A 92 -1.95 7.09 -11.83
N ASP A 93 -2.80 6.41 -12.62
CA ASP A 93 -2.84 4.96 -12.76
C ASP A 93 -1.54 4.42 -13.36
N GLU A 94 -0.94 5.13 -14.32
CA GLU A 94 0.41 4.83 -14.84
C GLU A 94 1.46 4.80 -13.72
N LYS A 95 1.49 5.85 -12.88
CA LYS A 95 2.44 5.95 -11.76
C LYS A 95 2.12 4.95 -10.64
N LEU A 96 0.85 4.63 -10.42
CA LEU A 96 0.47 3.57 -9.48
C LEU A 96 0.97 2.21 -9.96
N CYS A 97 0.92 1.94 -11.26
CA CYS A 97 1.52 0.72 -11.82
C CYS A 97 3.02 0.63 -11.49
N GLU A 98 3.79 1.72 -11.63
CA GLU A 98 5.20 1.75 -11.25
C GLU A 98 5.43 1.48 -9.76
N ILE A 99 4.57 2.05 -8.91
CA ILE A 99 4.60 1.86 -7.45
C ILE A 99 4.26 0.41 -7.07
N TYR A 100 3.32 -0.23 -7.77
CA TYR A 100 2.92 -1.62 -7.51
C TYR A 100 3.93 -2.64 -8.04
N ARG A 101 4.58 -2.36 -9.18
CA ARG A 101 5.71 -3.17 -9.69
C ARG A 101 6.96 -3.10 -8.83
N SER A 102 7.11 -2.05 -8.02
CA SER A 102 8.26 -1.90 -7.12
C SER A 102 8.25 -3.02 -6.07
N PRO A 103 9.35 -3.80 -5.95
CA PRO A 103 9.44 -4.88 -4.97
C PRO A 103 9.15 -4.38 -3.55
N SER A 104 8.24 -5.07 -2.87
CA SER A 104 7.92 -4.82 -1.46
C SER A 104 8.62 -5.86 -0.60
N ARG A 105 9.25 -5.41 0.50
CA ARG A 105 9.75 -6.34 1.54
C ARG A 105 8.64 -6.82 2.49
N VAL A 106 7.45 -6.22 2.40
CA VAL A 106 6.31 -6.52 3.26
C VAL A 106 5.35 -7.45 2.53
N THR A 107 4.97 -8.51 3.22
CA THR A 107 4.00 -9.50 2.75
C THR A 107 2.63 -8.86 2.59
N SER A 108 1.97 -9.14 1.46
CA SER A 108 0.60 -8.69 1.24
C SER A 108 -0.35 -9.37 2.23
N ASN A 109 -1.32 -8.61 2.75
CA ASN A 109 -2.34 -9.15 3.64
C ASN A 109 -3.39 -9.90 2.81
N VAL A 110 -3.64 -11.17 3.16
CA VAL A 110 -4.59 -12.04 2.44
C VAL A 110 -6.00 -11.43 2.38
N GLY A 111 -6.47 -10.85 3.47
CA GLY A 111 -7.80 -10.22 3.54
C GLY A 111 -7.90 -8.97 2.67
N GLU A 112 -6.80 -8.22 2.51
CA GLU A 112 -6.75 -7.06 1.60
C GLU A 112 -6.84 -7.53 0.15
N VAL A 113 -6.06 -8.55 -0.23
CA VAL A 113 -6.11 -9.13 -1.58
C VAL A 113 -7.49 -9.71 -1.89
N GLN A 114 -8.07 -10.49 -0.98
CA GLN A 114 -9.42 -11.02 -1.13
C GLN A 114 -10.47 -9.90 -1.26
N SER A 115 -10.32 -8.80 -0.52
CA SER A 115 -11.23 -7.66 -0.65
C SER A 115 -11.17 -7.01 -2.04
N ILE A 116 -9.97 -6.91 -2.63
CA ILE A 116 -9.80 -6.46 -4.02
C ILE A 116 -10.47 -7.43 -4.98
N VAL A 117 -10.15 -8.72 -4.88
CA VAL A 117 -10.67 -9.74 -5.80
C VAL A 117 -12.18 -9.85 -5.74
N ASN A 118 -12.77 -9.78 -4.54
CA ASN A 118 -14.22 -9.81 -4.34
C ASN A 118 -14.94 -8.58 -4.93
N SER A 119 -14.22 -7.49 -5.23
CA SER A 119 -14.80 -6.31 -5.86
C SER A 119 -14.85 -6.38 -7.39
N LEU A 120 -14.06 -7.26 -8.01
CA LEU A 120 -13.96 -7.38 -9.48
C LEU A 120 -15.22 -7.98 -10.13
N PRO A 121 -15.92 -8.98 -9.55
CA PRO A 121 -17.14 -9.51 -10.16
C PRO A 121 -18.29 -8.51 -10.29
N SER A 122 -18.26 -7.42 -9.51
CA SER A 122 -19.24 -6.33 -9.58
C SER A 122 -18.91 -5.26 -10.62
N GLU A 123 -17.84 -5.46 -11.39
CA GLU A 123 -17.35 -4.53 -12.39
C GLU A 123 -18.33 -4.36 -13.57
N THR A 124 -18.57 -3.12 -13.98
CA THR A 124 -19.46 -2.74 -15.10
C THR A 124 -18.79 -1.75 -16.07
N TRP A 125 -17.45 -1.69 -16.08
CA TRP A 125 -16.70 -0.62 -16.72
C TRP A 125 -16.56 -0.72 -18.25
N GLY A 126 -16.84 -1.90 -18.84
CA GLY A 126 -16.62 -2.15 -20.28
C GLY A 126 -15.16 -1.86 -20.68
N ASP A 127 -14.94 -1.41 -21.91
CA ASP A 127 -13.58 -1.14 -22.44
C ASP A 127 -12.87 -0.01 -21.71
N ALA A 128 -13.61 0.96 -21.16
CA ALA A 128 -13.05 2.05 -20.36
C ALA A 128 -12.36 1.54 -19.08
N GLY A 129 -12.69 0.32 -18.64
CA GLY A 129 -12.08 -0.35 -17.49
C GLY A 129 -10.68 -0.89 -17.73
N ALA A 130 -10.22 -1.03 -18.98
CA ALA A 130 -8.96 -1.70 -19.30
C ALA A 130 -7.73 -1.17 -18.52
N PRO A 131 -7.50 0.16 -18.37
CA PRO A 131 -6.38 0.68 -17.58
C PRO A 131 -6.47 0.28 -16.10
N LEU A 132 -7.69 0.24 -15.55
CA LEU A 132 -7.93 -0.12 -14.17
C LEU A 132 -7.75 -1.63 -13.94
N ARG A 133 -8.20 -2.47 -14.87
CA ARG A 133 -7.91 -3.92 -14.83
C ARG A 133 -6.42 -4.20 -14.90
N ALA A 134 -5.68 -3.49 -15.76
CA ALA A 134 -4.23 -3.59 -15.82
C ALA A 134 -3.57 -3.19 -14.48
N LEU A 135 -4.05 -2.11 -13.84
CA LEU A 135 -3.57 -1.69 -12.52
C LEU A 135 -3.83 -2.74 -11.43
N VAL A 136 -5.04 -3.32 -11.42
CA VAL A 136 -5.42 -4.41 -10.51
C VAL A 136 -4.52 -5.63 -10.73
N SER A 137 -4.33 -6.03 -11.98
CA SER A 137 -3.51 -7.19 -12.35
C SER A 137 -2.08 -7.02 -11.86
N VAL A 138 -1.48 -5.85 -12.07
CA VAL A 138 -0.15 -5.51 -11.55
C VAL A 138 -0.07 -5.66 -10.02
N TYR A 139 -1.09 -5.19 -9.29
CA TYR A 139 -1.14 -5.34 -7.84
C TYR A 139 -1.23 -6.82 -7.42
N LEU A 140 -2.12 -7.60 -8.05
CA LEU A 140 -2.31 -9.02 -7.74
C LEU A 140 -1.05 -9.84 -8.04
N VAL A 141 -0.44 -9.63 -9.21
CA VAL A 141 0.82 -10.28 -9.60
C VAL A 141 1.93 -9.97 -8.59
N ALA A 142 2.03 -8.72 -8.13
CA ALA A 142 3.00 -8.35 -7.10
C ALA A 142 2.69 -8.99 -5.72
N SER A 143 1.43 -9.28 -5.43
CA SER A 143 1.00 -9.91 -4.17
C SER A 143 1.18 -11.43 -4.14
N ILE A 144 1.03 -12.12 -5.29
CA ILE A 144 1.08 -13.60 -5.39
C ILE A 144 2.27 -14.24 -4.66
N PRO A 145 3.53 -13.77 -4.82
CA PRO A 145 4.70 -14.39 -4.16
C PRO A 145 4.63 -14.39 -2.63
N HIS A 146 3.74 -13.60 -2.04
CA HIS A 146 3.60 -13.43 -0.60
C HIS A 146 2.36 -14.12 -0.02
N LEU A 147 1.53 -14.75 -0.85
CA LEU A 147 0.30 -15.39 -0.42
C LEU A 147 0.53 -16.86 -0.04
N PRO A 148 -0.16 -17.36 0.99
CA PRO A 148 -0.10 -18.76 1.35
C PRO A 148 -0.88 -19.62 0.33
N GLU A 149 -0.52 -20.89 0.18
CA GLU A 149 -1.14 -21.80 -0.80
C GLU A 149 -2.68 -21.88 -0.74
N PRO A 150 -3.35 -21.87 0.44
CA PRO A 150 -4.81 -21.80 0.48
C PRO A 150 -5.37 -20.58 -0.25
N ALA A 151 -4.77 -19.40 -0.04
CA ALA A 151 -5.20 -18.18 -0.72
C ALA A 151 -4.91 -18.24 -2.24
N LEU A 152 -3.77 -18.83 -2.63
CA LEU A 152 -3.46 -19.03 -4.06
C LEU A 152 -4.46 -19.97 -4.74
N ARG A 153 -4.92 -21.02 -4.03
CA ARG A 153 -5.97 -21.91 -4.53
C ARG A 153 -7.28 -21.16 -4.76
N ASP A 154 -7.70 -20.36 -3.79
CA ASP A 154 -8.92 -19.55 -3.92
C ASP A 154 -8.82 -18.59 -5.11
N LEU A 155 -7.66 -17.95 -5.30
CA LEU A 155 -7.42 -17.09 -6.46
C LEU A 155 -7.48 -17.87 -7.79
N ARG A 156 -6.88 -19.06 -7.86
CA ARG A 156 -6.96 -19.91 -9.06
C ARG A 156 -8.41 -20.24 -9.40
N GLU A 157 -9.23 -20.57 -8.41
CA GLU A 157 -10.65 -20.85 -8.62
C GLU A 157 -11.37 -19.63 -9.21
N ILE A 158 -11.16 -18.45 -8.62
CA ILE A 158 -11.79 -17.20 -9.09
C ILE A 158 -11.35 -16.83 -10.53
N PHE A 159 -10.07 -16.95 -10.83
CA PHE A 159 -9.50 -16.60 -12.15
C PHE A 159 -9.54 -17.75 -13.16
N SER A 160 -10.25 -18.86 -12.88
CA SER A 160 -10.36 -20.00 -13.79
C SER A 160 -11.44 -19.85 -14.86
N SER A 161 -12.35 -18.88 -14.72
CA SER A 161 -13.40 -18.63 -15.71
C SER A 161 -12.84 -18.02 -17.00
N GLU A 162 -13.43 -18.37 -18.16
CA GLU A 162 -12.99 -17.86 -19.46
C GLU A 162 -12.93 -16.32 -19.49
N HIS A 163 -13.93 -15.66 -18.93
CA HIS A 163 -13.98 -14.21 -18.83
C HIS A 163 -12.85 -13.63 -17.97
N ALA A 164 -12.55 -14.25 -16.82
CA ALA A 164 -11.46 -13.80 -15.96
C ALA A 164 -10.08 -14.02 -16.60
N ILE A 165 -9.92 -15.08 -17.42
CA ILE A 165 -8.69 -15.33 -18.17
C ILE A 165 -8.49 -14.29 -19.27
N GLU A 166 -9.55 -13.88 -19.96
CA GLU A 166 -9.50 -12.83 -20.99
C GLU A 166 -9.07 -11.49 -20.40
N GLU A 167 -9.64 -11.12 -19.26
CA GLU A 167 -9.42 -9.80 -18.65
C GLU A 167 -8.17 -9.72 -17.73
N TYR A 168 -7.78 -10.84 -17.12
CA TYR A 168 -6.71 -10.93 -16.11
C TYR A 168 -5.73 -12.08 -16.42
N GLY A 169 -5.45 -12.32 -17.69
CA GLY A 169 -4.63 -13.45 -18.15
C GLY A 169 -3.22 -13.50 -17.57
N ASP A 170 -2.63 -12.35 -17.24
CA ASP A 170 -1.32 -12.26 -16.56
C ASP A 170 -1.37 -12.76 -15.11
N VAL A 171 -2.46 -12.47 -14.38
CA VAL A 171 -2.72 -13.02 -13.05
C VAL A 171 -2.87 -14.53 -13.14
N HIS A 172 -3.67 -15.01 -14.09
CA HIS A 172 -3.87 -16.45 -14.31
C HIS A 172 -2.55 -17.18 -14.62
N GLU A 173 -1.72 -16.64 -15.53
CA GLU A 173 -0.42 -17.23 -15.87
C GLU A 173 0.53 -17.24 -14.67
N THR A 174 0.51 -16.18 -13.84
CA THR A 174 1.33 -16.11 -12.62
C THR A 174 0.88 -17.12 -11.55
N LEU A 175 -0.42 -17.41 -11.47
CA LEU A 175 -0.98 -18.38 -10.54
C LEU A 175 -0.70 -19.84 -10.93
N ARG A 176 -0.28 -20.09 -12.17
CA ARG A 176 -0.08 -21.43 -12.71
C ARG A 176 0.96 -22.21 -11.89
N PRO A 177 0.64 -23.43 -11.40
CA PRO A 177 1.58 -24.23 -10.63
C PRO A 177 2.86 -24.50 -11.42
N SER A 178 4.03 -24.25 -10.82
CA SER A 178 5.32 -24.52 -11.45
C SER A 178 5.58 -25.99 -11.78
N THR A 179 4.71 -26.91 -11.34
CA THR A 179 4.74 -28.34 -11.64
C THR A 179 4.37 -28.68 -13.08
N GLU A 180 3.75 -27.77 -13.83
CA GLU A 180 3.50 -27.95 -15.27
C GLU A 180 4.69 -27.54 -16.16
N ILE A 181 5.68 -26.86 -15.57
CA ILE A 181 6.95 -26.61 -16.21
C ILE A 181 7.76 -27.90 -16.02
N GLY A 182 7.74 -28.77 -17.04
CA GLY A 182 8.54 -30.00 -17.05
C GLY A 182 10.00 -29.75 -16.65
N PRO A 183 10.77 -30.79 -16.30
CA PRO A 183 12.09 -30.68 -15.66
C PRO A 183 13.15 -29.86 -16.42
N TYR A 184 12.84 -29.38 -17.63
CA TYR A 184 13.72 -28.59 -18.49
C TYR A 184 13.38 -27.08 -18.57
N GLY A 185 12.33 -26.58 -17.90
CA GLY A 185 11.85 -25.21 -18.10
C GLY A 185 12.30 -24.15 -17.09
N ARG A 186 13.17 -24.46 -16.11
CA ARG A 186 13.80 -23.44 -15.25
C ARG A 186 15.02 -22.81 -15.91
N ARG A 187 14.80 -22.00 -16.94
CA ARG A 187 15.72 -20.90 -17.28
C ARG A 187 15.21 -19.63 -16.61
N ALA A 188 15.18 -19.65 -15.27
CA ALA A 188 15.02 -18.42 -14.51
C ALA A 188 16.26 -17.57 -14.78
N GLN A 189 16.06 -16.45 -15.48
CA GLN A 189 16.96 -15.33 -15.52
C GLN A 189 17.06 -14.74 -14.11
N PHE A 190 17.77 -15.42 -13.23
CA PHE A 190 18.36 -14.77 -12.07
C PHE A 190 19.51 -13.94 -12.62
N ILE A 191 19.32 -12.62 -12.60
CA ILE A 191 20.38 -11.65 -12.79
C ILE A 191 21.50 -12.01 -11.82
N ASP A 192 22.58 -12.53 -12.40
CA ASP A 192 23.84 -12.84 -11.74
C ASP A 192 24.49 -11.50 -11.33
N ARG A 193 24.10 -10.98 -10.17
CA ARG A 193 24.80 -9.87 -9.51
C ARG A 193 25.90 -10.47 -8.63
N LYS A 194 26.92 -11.02 -9.28
CA LYS A 194 28.25 -11.12 -8.68
C LYS A 194 28.84 -9.72 -8.58
N SER A 195 28.75 -9.13 -7.40
CA SER A 195 29.75 -8.18 -6.95
C SER A 195 30.30 -8.69 -5.64
N GLU A 196 31.47 -9.31 -5.76
CA GLU A 196 32.40 -9.57 -4.68
C GLU A 196 32.70 -8.26 -3.95
N THR A 197 32.44 -8.21 -2.65
CA THR A 197 33.27 -7.46 -1.71
C THR A 197 33.34 -8.24 -0.41
N SER A 198 34.43 -8.98 -0.30
CA SER A 198 35.05 -9.40 0.96
C SER A 198 35.27 -8.17 1.85
N GLY A 199 34.93 -8.29 3.13
CA GLY A 199 35.11 -7.24 4.13
C GLY A 199 34.60 -7.66 5.50
N GLN A 200 35.44 -8.39 6.22
CA GLN A 200 35.64 -8.34 7.69
C GLN A 200 35.29 -6.97 8.29
N ASP A 201 34.74 -6.76 9.49
CA ASP A 201 34.68 -7.54 10.73
C ASP A 201 33.40 -7.07 11.52
N PRO A 202 33.44 -6.73 12.83
CA PRO A 202 32.88 -7.54 13.91
C PRO A 202 31.78 -6.78 14.68
N TYR A 203 30.77 -7.46 15.22
CA TYR A 203 30.01 -6.83 16.32
C TYR A 203 29.78 -7.81 17.47
N PRO A 204 30.13 -7.40 18.70
CA PRO A 204 29.95 -8.23 19.88
C PRO A 204 28.52 -8.14 20.39
N GLU A 205 28.10 -9.22 21.04
CA GLU A 205 26.92 -9.31 21.89
C GLU A 205 26.89 -8.16 22.90
N TYR A 206 25.78 -7.41 22.90
CA TYR A 206 25.39 -6.59 24.04
C TYR A 206 24.05 -7.08 24.60
N ASN A 207 24.16 -7.95 25.59
CA ASN A 207 23.19 -8.06 26.67
C ASN A 207 23.18 -6.75 27.47
N ARG A 208 21.99 -6.16 27.70
CA ARG A 208 21.56 -5.60 29.00
C ARG A 208 20.17 -4.96 28.92
N THR A 209 19.25 -5.63 29.59
CA THR A 209 18.18 -5.10 30.46
C THR A 209 18.24 -3.59 30.76
N CYS A 210 17.23 -2.85 30.28
CA CYS A 210 16.75 -1.61 30.87
C CYS A 210 15.23 -1.54 30.73
N ARG A 211 14.50 -1.92 31.79
CA ARG A 211 13.08 -1.57 31.98
C ARG A 211 13.00 -0.19 32.63
N PRO A 212 12.35 0.82 32.04
CA PRO A 212 11.88 1.97 32.80
C PRO A 212 10.52 1.65 33.42
N ARG A 213 10.43 1.87 34.74
CA ARG A 213 9.17 2.04 35.49
C ARG A 213 8.37 3.16 34.85
N LEU A 214 7.12 2.88 34.45
CA LEU A 214 6.12 3.90 34.20
C LEU A 214 5.38 4.19 35.50
N ASP A 215 5.76 5.28 36.15
CA ASP A 215 4.93 5.90 37.19
C ASP A 215 3.72 6.56 36.53
N GLY A 216 2.55 6.19 37.04
CA GLY A 216 1.27 6.71 36.59
C GLY A 216 1.05 8.13 37.10
N ARG A 217 0.47 8.96 36.21
CA ARG A 217 -0.58 9.97 36.46
C ARG A 217 -0.42 11.11 35.48
N ARG A 218 -1.38 11.23 34.56
CA ARG A 218 -2.12 12.49 34.32
C ARG A 218 -3.32 12.19 33.43
N ARG A 219 -4.51 12.32 34.01
CA ARG A 219 -5.79 12.41 33.31
C ARG A 219 -5.91 13.85 32.79
N TYR A 220 -6.29 14.03 31.53
CA TYR A 220 -6.97 15.24 31.09
C TYR A 220 -8.30 14.84 30.45
N LEU A 221 -9.38 15.21 31.14
CA LEU A 221 -10.74 15.25 30.63
C LEU A 221 -10.89 16.53 29.81
N VAL A 222 -11.18 16.40 28.51
CA VAL A 222 -11.69 17.51 27.70
C VAL A 222 -13.17 17.22 27.43
N ARG A 223 -14.03 18.00 28.08
CA ARG A 223 -15.47 18.07 27.85
C ARG A 223 -15.70 19.09 26.73
N SER A 224 -16.20 18.66 25.58
CA SER A 224 -16.73 19.57 24.55
C SER A 224 -18.24 19.38 24.47
N ARG A 225 -18.99 20.40 24.93
CA ARG A 225 -20.42 20.56 24.68
C ARG A 225 -20.57 21.30 23.35
N LEU A 226 -21.25 20.71 22.39
CA LEU A 226 -21.85 21.43 21.27
C LEU A 226 -23.36 21.27 21.40
N SER A 227 -24.04 22.41 21.59
CA SER A 227 -25.50 22.53 21.59
C SER A 227 -25.92 22.84 20.16
N CYS A 228 -26.82 22.02 19.61
CA CYS A 228 -27.57 22.34 18.40
C CYS A 228 -28.69 23.31 18.77
N GLU A 229 -28.74 24.47 18.11
CA GLU A 229 -29.95 25.28 18.04
C GLU A 229 -30.57 25.14 16.66
N SER A 230 -31.86 24.81 16.67
CA SER A 230 -32.73 24.49 15.55
C SER A 230 -33.29 25.74 14.88
N TYR A 231 -33.42 25.66 13.55
CA TYR A 231 -34.04 26.64 12.68
C TYR A 231 -35.54 26.80 12.97
N GLY A 232 -35.99 28.04 13.17
CA GLY A 232 -37.39 28.43 13.18
C GLY A 232 -37.81 28.96 11.81
N VAL A 233 -38.75 28.25 11.17
CA VAL A 233 -39.45 28.62 9.95
C VAL A 233 -40.54 29.64 10.29
N GLY A 234 -40.65 30.71 9.49
CA GLY A 234 -41.73 31.68 9.58
C GLY A 234 -41.84 32.49 8.30
N GLY A 235 -42.54 31.95 7.30
CA GLY A 235 -42.98 32.69 6.12
C GLY A 235 -44.45 33.09 6.28
N SER A 236 -44.75 34.36 6.12
CA SER A 236 -46.08 34.86 5.76
C SER A 236 -45.90 36.21 5.08
N SER A 237 -46.34 36.30 3.83
CA SER A 237 -46.44 37.50 2.99
C SER A 237 -47.94 37.80 2.77
N PRO A 238 -48.28 38.97 2.21
CA PRO A 238 -49.23 39.96 2.76
C PRO A 238 -50.71 39.59 2.74
#